data_AF-A0A6A7M0F3-F1
#
_entry.id   AF-A0A6A7M0F3-F1
#
_cell.length_a   1.000
_cell.length_b   1.000
_cell.length_c   1.000
_cell.angle_alpha   90.00
_cell.angle_beta   90.00
_cell.angle_gamma   90.00
#
_symmetry.space_group_name_H-M   'P 1'
#
loop_
_entity.id
_entity.type
_entity.pdbx_description
1 polymer ?
#
loop_
_entity_poly.entity_id
_entity_poly.type
_entity_poly.pdbx_seq_one_letter_code
_entity_poly.pdbx_strand_id
1 'polypeptide(L)'
;MSAGKWESSLSQDQLTRVSAIVGVFKGLHLLFADGMADRWVRLRNRGPLFENHSPIEVMIEGGIPMMLDVRRHVDALRGGL
;
A
#
# COMPACT_ATOMS: atom_id res chain seq x y z
N MET A 1 -12.30 20.96 19.40
CA MET A 1 -11.01 20.24 19.45
C MET A 1 -10.10 20.92 18.44
N SER A 2 -9.09 21.66 18.90
CA SER A 2 -8.15 22.31 17.99
C SER A 2 -7.33 21.20 17.32
N ALA A 3 -7.40 21.09 15.99
CA ALA A 3 -6.45 20.26 15.25
C ALA A 3 -5.06 20.85 15.54
N GLY A 4 -4.26 20.11 16.32
CA GLY A 4 -2.91 20.52 16.67
C GLY A 4 -2.17 20.95 15.41
N LYS A 5 -1.61 22.16 15.43
CA LYS A 5 -0.85 22.72 14.33
C LYS A 5 0.38 21.82 14.13
N TRP A 6 0.42 21.08 13.02
CA TRP A 6 1.55 20.20 12.69
C TRP A 6 2.74 21.07 12.26
N GLU A 7 3.56 21.52 13.21
CA GLU A 7 4.67 22.43 12.95
C GLU A 7 5.96 21.73 12.46
N SER A 8 5.97 20.41 12.28
CA SER A 8 7.11 19.67 11.72
C SER A 8 6.80 19.08 10.35
N SER A 9 7.65 19.35 9.36
CA SER A 9 7.64 18.62 8.09
C SER A 9 7.79 17.12 8.32
N LEU A 10 7.09 16.30 7.53
CA LEU A 10 7.24 14.85 7.55
C LEU A 10 8.71 14.47 7.29
N SER A 11 9.21 13.48 8.03
CA SER A 11 10.52 12.89 7.76
C SER A 11 10.53 12.19 6.40
N GLN A 12 11.72 11.92 5.85
CA GLN A 12 11.84 11.15 4.60
C GLN A 12 11.24 9.75 4.73
N ASP A 13 11.35 9.09 5.89
CA ASP A 13 10.72 7.80 6.15
C ASP A 13 9.19 7.91 6.07
N GLN A 14 8.61 8.92 6.72
CA GLN A 14 7.16 9.17 6.69
C GLN A 14 6.67 9.49 5.27
N LEU A 15 7.38 10.35 4.54
CA LEU A 15 7.06 10.66 3.14
C LEU A 15 7.14 9.43 2.24
N THR A 16 8.12 8.56 2.47
CA THR A 16 8.27 7.30 1.73
C THR A 16 7.10 6.36 1.98
N ARG A 17 6.69 6.21 3.24
CA ARG A 17 5.51 5.40 3.62
C ARG A 17 4.22 5.94 2.99
N VAL A 18 4.02 7.25 3.05
CA VAL A 18 2.87 7.92 2.43
C VAL A 18 2.88 7.70 0.91
N SER A 19 4.03 7.91 0.26
CA SER A 19 4.19 7.70 -1.19
C SER A 19 3.88 6.27 -1.61
N ALA A 20 4.34 5.28 -0.84
CA ALA A 20 4.07 3.87 -1.10
C ALA A 20 2.56 3.54 -0.99
N ILE A 21 1.90 3.95 0.10
CA ILE A 21 0.47 3.66 0.34
C ILE A 21 -0.41 4.38 -0.70
N VAL A 22 -0.12 5.64 -1.00
CA VAL A 22 -0.85 6.40 -2.04
C VAL A 22 -0.66 5.75 -3.42
N GLY A 23 0.54 5.25 -3.72
CA GLY A 23 0.82 4.50 -4.95
C GLY A 23 0.00 3.23 -5.06
N VAL A 24 -0.04 2.41 -3.99
CA VAL A 24 -0.87 1.19 -3.92
C VAL A 24 -2.35 1.52 -4.09
N PHE A 25 -2.86 2.51 -3.36
CA PHE A 25 -4.25 2.95 -3.45
C PHE A 25 -4.62 3.36 -4.87
N LYS A 26 -3.83 4.26 -5.48
CA LYS A 26 -4.05 4.70 -6.85
C LYS A 26 -4.01 3.53 -7.84
N GLY A 27 -3.02 2.63 -7.71
CA GLY A 27 -2.88 1.48 -8.59
C GLY A 27 -4.09 0.55 -8.54
N LEU A 28 -4.59 0.25 -7.33
CA LEU A 28 -5.78 -0.58 -7.14
C LEU A 28 -7.05 0.07 -7.69
N HIS A 29 -7.23 1.38 -7.52
CA HIS A 29 -8.37 2.13 -8.06
C HIS A 29 -8.34 2.31 -9.58
N LEU A 30 -7.18 2.12 -10.22
CA LEU A 30 -7.08 2.01 -11.67
C LEU A 30 -7.35 0.58 -12.17
N LEU A 31 -7.05 -0.43 -11.36
CA LEU A 31 -7.22 -1.85 -11.70
C LEU A 31 -8.67 -2.32 -11.50
N PHE A 32 -9.31 -1.92 -10.41
CA PHE A 32 -10.67 -2.31 -10.06
C PHE A 32 -11.63 -1.13 -10.20
N ALA A 33 -12.78 -1.35 -10.84
CA ALA A 33 -13.83 -0.35 -11.00
C ALA A 33 -14.85 -0.35 -9.84
N ASP A 34 -14.68 -1.23 -8.85
CA ASP A 34 -15.61 -1.43 -7.75
C ASP A 34 -14.92 -1.36 -6.38
N GLY A 35 -15.68 -1.61 -5.31
CA GLY A 35 -15.17 -1.60 -3.94
C GLY A 35 -14.10 -2.66 -3.64
N MET A 36 -13.71 -3.51 -4.60
CA MET A 36 -12.53 -4.36 -4.44
C MET A 36 -11.27 -3.53 -4.23
N ALA A 37 -11.15 -2.36 -4.87
CA ALA A 37 -9.99 -1.49 -4.76
C ALA A 37 -9.64 -1.14 -3.29
N ASP A 38 -10.65 -0.96 -2.44
CA ASP A 38 -10.48 -0.61 -1.03
C ASP A 38 -10.33 -1.83 -0.10
N ARG A 39 -10.90 -2.97 -0.49
CA ARG A 39 -10.88 -4.19 0.33
C ARG A 39 -9.64 -5.05 0.09
N TRP A 40 -9.06 -5.00 -1.11
CA TRP A 40 -7.99 -5.91 -1.54
C TRP A 40 -6.83 -5.99 -0.54
N VAL A 41 -6.39 -4.85 0.01
CA VAL A 41 -5.27 -4.81 0.98
C VAL A 41 -5.52 -5.59 2.27
N ARG A 42 -6.78 -5.89 2.61
CA ARG A 42 -7.19 -6.66 3.79
C ARG A 42 -7.51 -8.12 3.48
N LEU A 43 -7.57 -8.50 2.20
CA LEU A 43 -7.87 -9.88 1.82
C LEU A 43 -6.61 -10.72 1.89
N ARG A 44 -6.71 -11.93 2.44
CA ARG A 44 -5.59 -12.89 2.40
C ARG A 44 -5.18 -13.14 0.96
N ASN A 45 -3.88 -13.08 0.68
CA ASN A 45 -3.33 -13.28 -0.64
C ASN A 45 -2.37 -14.48 -0.60
N ARG A 46 -2.66 -15.51 -1.42
CA ARG A 46 -1.84 -16.73 -1.50
C ARG A 46 -0.62 -16.59 -2.41
N GLY A 47 -0.44 -15.42 -3.02
CA GLY A 47 0.71 -15.13 -3.88
C GLY A 47 2.03 -15.22 -3.11
N PRO A 48 3.15 -15.58 -3.76
CA PRO A 48 4.44 -15.79 -3.11
C PRO A 48 4.91 -14.61 -2.26
N LEU A 49 4.63 -13.37 -2.68
CA LEU A 49 5.00 -12.15 -1.95
C LEU A 49 4.32 -12.04 -0.58
N PHE A 50 3.15 -12.66 -0.41
CA PHE A 50 2.28 -12.46 0.74
C PHE A 50 2.29 -13.65 1.70
N GLU A 51 2.79 -14.81 1.29
CA GLU A 51 2.85 -16.03 2.11
C GLU A 51 1.52 -16.34 2.83
N ASN A 52 0.39 -16.16 2.13
CA ASN A 52 -0.97 -16.36 2.64
C ASN A 52 -1.42 -15.36 3.74
N HIS A 53 -0.68 -14.26 3.95
CA HIS A 53 -1.12 -13.09 4.71
C HIS A 53 -1.83 -12.07 3.81
N SER A 54 -2.46 -11.08 4.41
CA SER A 54 -2.99 -9.92 3.68
C SER A 54 -1.87 -8.93 3.33
N PRO A 55 -2.02 -8.16 2.23
CA PRO A 55 -1.06 -7.12 1.87
C PRO A 55 -0.77 -6.11 3.00
N ILE A 56 -1.77 -5.76 3.81
CA ILE A 56 -1.57 -4.84 4.93
C ILE A 56 -0.71 -5.45 6.05
N GLU A 57 -0.88 -6.74 6.36
CA GLU A 57 -0.07 -7.44 7.37
C GLU A 57 1.41 -7.44 6.97
N VAL A 58 1.72 -7.82 5.72
CA VAL A 58 3.11 -7.87 5.25
C VAL A 58 3.76 -6.48 5.16
N MET A 59 2.99 -5.43 4.83
CA MET A 59 3.48 -4.06 4.83
C MET A 59 3.80 -3.55 6.25
N ILE A 60 3.00 -3.96 7.24
CA ILE A 60 3.22 -3.59 8.64
C ILE A 60 4.47 -4.31 9.18
N GLU A 61 4.58 -5.61 8.95
CA GLU A 61 5.69 -6.44 9.45
C GLU A 61 7.02 -6.11 8.77
N GLY A 62 7.02 -5.99 7.44
CA GLY A 62 8.25 -5.75 6.66
C GLY A 62 8.61 -4.29 6.43
N GLY A 63 7.79 -3.34 6.89
CA GLY A 63 8.06 -1.91 6.79
C GLY A 63 8.21 -1.40 5.34
N ILE A 64 9.01 -0.34 5.14
CA ILE A 64 9.17 0.31 3.84
C ILE A 64 9.54 -0.65 2.70
N PRO A 65 10.50 -1.59 2.87
CA PRO A 65 10.81 -2.56 1.82
C PRO A 65 9.58 -3.31 1.31
N MET A 66 8.78 -3.88 2.21
CA MET A 66 7.56 -4.59 1.82
C MET A 66 6.48 -3.65 1.26
N MET A 67 6.38 -2.41 1.76
CA MET A 67 5.48 -1.42 1.17
C MET A 67 5.82 -1.10 -0.29
N LEU A 68 7.11 -1.03 -0.62
CA LEU A 68 7.56 -0.83 -1.99
C LEU A 68 7.33 -2.07 -2.86
N ASP A 69 7.50 -3.28 -2.32
CA ASP A 69 7.26 -4.52 -3.05
C ASP A 69 5.78 -4.73 -3.36
N VAL A 70 4.89 -4.43 -2.41
CA VAL A 70 3.44 -4.45 -2.64
C VAL A 70 3.04 -3.41 -3.69
N ARG A 71 3.64 -2.21 -3.67
CA ARG A 71 3.43 -1.21 -4.72
C ARG A 71 3.86 -1.74 -6.09
N ARG A 72 5.06 -2.32 -6.20
CA ARG A 72 5.57 -2.91 -7.45
C ARG A 72 4.66 -4.04 -7.96
N HIS A 73 4.16 -4.88 -7.06
CA HIS A 73 3.18 -5.92 -7.40
C HIS A 73 1.90 -5.34 -8.01
N VAL A 74 1.32 -4.30 -7.40
CA VAL A 74 0.12 -3.63 -7.94
C VAL A 74 0.40 -2.95 -9.28
N ASP A 75 1.55 -2.27 -9.41
CA ASP A 75 1.95 -1.64 -10.67
C ASP A 75 2.13 -2.67 -11.79
N ALA A 76 2.64 -3.87 -11.48
CA ALA A 76 2.78 -4.98 -12.42
C ALA A 76 1.43 -5.51 -12.89
N LEU A 77 0.49 -5.75 -11.97
CA LEU A 77 -0.87 -6.19 -12.31
C LEU A 77 -1.58 -5.18 -13.21
N ARG A 78 -1.43 -3.87 -12.90
CA ARG A 78 -1.96 -2.79 -13.74
C ARG A 78 -1.30 -2.75 -15.13
N GLY A 79 -0.02 -3.11 -15.22
CA GLY A 79 0.77 -3.15 -16.45
C GLY A 79 0.54 -4.37 -17.34
N GLY A 80 -0.25 -5.35 -16.89
CA GLY A 80 -0.55 -6.57 -17.65
C GLY A 80 0.51 -7.67 -17.54
N LEU A 81 1.26 -7.70 -16.44
CA LEU A 81 2.17 -8.81 -16.09
C LEU A 81 1.44 -9.95 -15.37
#